data_AF-A0A4Y2QQX6-F1
#
_entry.id   AF-A0A4Y2QQX6-F1
#
_cell.length_a   1.000
_cell.length_b   1.000
_cell.length_c   1.000
_cell.angle_alpha   90.00
_cell.angle_beta   90.00
_cell.angle_gamma   90.00
#
_symmetry.space_group_name_H-M   'P 1'
#
loop_
_entity.id
_entity.type
_entity.pdbx_description
1 polymer ?
#
loop_
_entity_poly.entity_id
_entity_poly.type
_entity_poly.pdbx_seq_one_letter_code
_entity_poly.pdbx_strand_id
1 'polypeptide(L)'
;MKGFDGQFILRWLLEKGQCPKVIPNGTKLMSLQLKALNITIIDSCNFLSMPLSKLPKTFSVEELSKGFFPHLFNRPENQNYVGPLPYYSFYSPNTMSPGDGKLFFQWYDQRKTDAFDFQKEMHISDVDILRRCAEFREQFLKATGLDPFTYVTIASSCMVTYR
;
A
#
# COMPACT_ATOMS: atom_id res chain seq x y z
N MET A 1 3.42 -2.31 7.35
CA MET A 1 4.35 -2.51 8.48
C MET A 1 4.67 -3.98 8.83
N LYS A 2 3.89 -4.99 8.39
CA LYS A 2 4.09 -6.41 8.72
C LYS A 2 5.39 -6.95 8.13
N GLY A 3 6.49 -6.70 8.83
CA GLY A 3 7.79 -7.32 8.64
C GLY A 3 8.97 -6.36 8.67
N PHE A 4 8.81 -5.13 8.15
CA PHE A 4 9.96 -4.27 7.84
C PHE A 4 9.78 -2.81 8.33
N ASP A 5 8.91 -2.01 7.72
CA ASP A 5 8.86 -0.54 7.93
C ASP A 5 8.64 -0.12 9.39
N GLY A 6 7.80 -0.88 10.11
CA GLY A 6 7.48 -0.56 11.50
C GLY A 6 8.69 -0.64 12.42
N GLN A 7 9.67 -1.50 12.11
CA GLN A 7 10.89 -1.62 12.91
C GLN A 7 11.78 -0.39 12.75
N PHE A 8 11.85 0.18 11.55
CA PHE A 8 12.57 1.43 11.30
C PHE A 8 11.91 2.62 12.00
N ILE A 9 10.58 2.71 11.93
CA ILE A 9 9.83 3.76 12.62
C ILE A 9 10.02 3.64 14.14
N LEU A 10 9.87 2.44 14.70
CA LEU A 10 10.07 2.20 16.12
C LEU A 10 11.50 2.55 16.55
N ARG A 11 12.51 2.10 15.80
CA ARG A 11 13.92 2.43 16.06
C ARG A 11 14.15 3.94 16.06
N TRP A 12 13.68 4.65 15.03
CA TRP A 12 13.83 6.10 14.93
C TRP A 12 13.16 6.83 16.10
N LEU A 13 11.98 6.39 16.53
CA LEU A 13 11.29 6.96 17.69
C LEU A 13 12.08 6.77 18.98
N LEU A 14 12.61 5.57 19.21
CA LEU A 14 13.43 5.27 20.38
C LEU A 14 14.73 6.09 20.39
N GLU A 15 15.39 6.24 19.24
CA GLU A 15 16.58 7.10 19.08
C GLU A 15 16.30 8.58 19.38
N LYS A 16 15.04 9.03 19.21
CA LYS A 16 14.57 10.37 19.59
C LYS A 16 14.04 10.45 21.03
N GLY A 17 14.21 9.42 21.83
CA GLY A 17 13.75 9.38 23.23
C GLY A 17 12.24 9.22 23.39
N GLN A 18 11.52 8.87 22.31
CA GLN A 18 10.09 8.59 22.36
C GLN A 18 9.86 7.11 22.65
N CYS A 19 9.02 6.81 23.62
CA CYS A 19 8.62 5.45 23.98
C CYS A 19 7.16 5.18 23.53
N PRO A 20 6.91 4.85 22.25
CA PRO A 20 5.57 4.54 21.79
C PRO A 20 5.04 3.27 22.46
N LYS A 21 3.74 3.22 22.71
CA LYS A 21 3.07 1.97 23.08
C LYS A 21 2.97 1.09 21.83
N VAL A 22 3.45 -0.15 21.94
CA VAL A 22 3.52 -1.10 20.84
C VAL A 22 2.47 -2.21 21.01
N ILE A 23 1.82 -2.60 19.91
CA ILE A 23 1.00 -3.82 19.84
C ILE A 23 1.68 -4.79 18.86
N PRO A 24 2.33 -5.86 19.34
CA PRO A 24 2.99 -6.84 18.48
C PRO A 24 2.04 -7.98 18.04
N ASN A 25 2.45 -8.71 17.00
CA ASN A 25 1.90 -10.00 16.57
C ASN A 25 3.06 -10.90 16.13
N GLY A 26 3.53 -11.73 17.06
CA GLY A 26 4.82 -12.38 16.94
C GLY A 26 5.94 -11.35 16.79
N THR A 27 6.76 -11.49 15.75
CA THR A 27 7.86 -10.55 15.43
C THR A 27 7.40 -9.29 14.68
N LYS A 28 6.11 -9.20 14.32
CA LYS A 28 5.56 -8.09 13.52
C LYS A 28 4.93 -7.04 14.43
N LEU A 29 5.03 -5.77 14.03
CA LEU A 29 4.40 -4.65 14.72
C LEU A 29 3.04 -4.37 14.07
N MET A 30 1.95 -4.49 14.84
CA MET A 30 0.60 -4.21 14.36
C MET A 30 0.23 -2.73 14.52
N SER A 31 0.66 -2.11 15.62
CA SER A 31 0.41 -0.71 15.91
C SER A 31 1.52 -0.08 16.75
N LEU A 32 1.80 1.19 16.49
CA LEU A 32 2.63 2.06 17.30
C LEU A 32 1.81 3.28 17.72
N GLN A 33 1.73 3.56 19.01
CA GLN A 33 0.95 4.67 19.55
C GLN A 33 1.84 5.64 20.32
N LEU A 34 1.95 6.86 19.80
CA LEU A 34 2.63 8.00 20.41
C LEU A 34 1.62 8.83 21.20
N LYS A 35 1.44 8.50 22.48
CA LYS A 35 0.45 9.16 23.34
C LYS A 35 0.67 10.67 23.45
N ALA A 36 1.94 11.11 23.53
CA ALA A 36 2.28 12.52 23.66
C ALA A 36 1.84 13.37 22.45
N LEU A 37 1.77 12.76 21.26
CA LEU A 37 1.37 13.44 20.02
C LEU A 37 -0.04 13.08 19.57
N ASN A 38 -0.73 12.20 20.31
CA ASN A 38 -2.00 11.60 19.89
C ASN A 38 -1.94 10.97 18.49
N ILE A 39 -0.81 10.33 18.14
CA ILE A 39 -0.61 9.67 16.85
C ILE A 39 -0.65 8.16 17.03
N THR A 40 -1.43 7.49 16.20
CA THR A 40 -1.48 6.03 16.12
C THR A 40 -1.13 5.60 14.70
N ILE A 41 -0.08 4.80 14.57
CA ILE A 41 0.35 4.20 13.31
C ILE A 41 -0.17 2.76 13.30
N ILE A 42 -0.90 2.40 12.25
CA ILE A 42 -1.47 1.07 12.02
C ILE A 42 -1.12 0.60 10.61
N ASP A 43 -1.17 -0.71 10.39
CA ASP A 43 -0.86 -1.32 9.10
C ASP A 43 -2.11 -1.56 8.25
N SER A 44 -2.13 -1.06 7.02
CA SER A 44 -3.22 -1.32 6.06
C SER A 44 -3.40 -2.82 5.80
N CYS A 45 -2.33 -3.62 5.86
CA CYS A 45 -2.40 -5.09 5.76
C CYS A 45 -3.14 -5.78 6.92
N ASN A 46 -3.45 -5.07 8.02
CA ASN A 46 -4.33 -5.58 9.08
C ASN A 46 -5.83 -5.48 8.72
N PHE A 47 -6.14 -4.72 7.67
CA PHE A 47 -7.50 -4.50 7.18
C PHE A 47 -7.72 -5.12 5.81
N LEU A 48 -6.74 -4.94 4.92
CA LEU A 48 -6.76 -5.40 3.54
C LEU A 48 -5.73 -6.52 3.38
N SER A 49 -6.16 -7.76 3.61
CA SER A 49 -5.30 -8.95 3.50
C SER A 49 -5.07 -9.42 2.05
N MET A 50 -5.45 -8.61 1.06
CA MET A 50 -5.36 -8.93 -0.37
C MET A 50 -4.39 -7.99 -1.10
N PRO A 51 -3.82 -8.43 -2.24
CA PRO A 51 -3.00 -7.56 -3.08
C PRO A 51 -3.75 -6.33 -3.57
N LEU A 52 -3.04 -5.21 -3.70
CA LEU A 52 -3.61 -3.94 -4.18
C LEU A 52 -4.29 -4.06 -5.55
N SER A 53 -3.85 -4.99 -6.40
CA SER A 53 -4.48 -5.26 -7.71
C SER A 53 -5.90 -5.83 -7.62
N LYS A 54 -6.28 -6.46 -6.49
CA LYS A 54 -7.61 -7.07 -6.34
C LYS A 54 -8.64 -6.12 -5.73
N LEU A 55 -8.21 -5.05 -5.09
CA LEU A 55 -9.08 -4.10 -4.38
C LEU A 55 -10.16 -3.45 -5.28
N PRO A 56 -9.87 -3.01 -6.53
CA PRO A 56 -10.91 -2.43 -7.38
C PRO A 56 -12.09 -3.38 -7.61
N LYS A 57 -11.80 -4.65 -7.91
CA LYS A 57 -12.81 -5.70 -8.10
C LYS A 57 -13.60 -5.96 -6.82
N THR A 58 -12.94 -5.98 -5.66
CA THR A 58 -13.58 -6.24 -4.37
C THR A 58 -14.55 -5.12 -3.96
N PHE A 59 -14.18 -3.87 -4.20
CA PHE A 59 -14.98 -2.71 -3.80
C PHE A 59 -15.90 -2.17 -4.90
N SER A 60 -16.00 -2.89 -6.03
CA SER A 60 -16.75 -2.46 -7.23
C SER A 60 -16.37 -1.05 -7.70
N VAL A 61 -15.10 -0.68 -7.55
CA VAL A 61 -14.57 0.62 -7.96
C VAL A 61 -14.12 0.50 -9.41
N GLU A 62 -14.48 1.49 -10.24
CA GLU A 62 -13.93 1.58 -11.60
C GLU A 62 -12.41 1.51 -11.55
N GLU A 63 -11.84 0.54 -12.27
CA GLU A 63 -10.40 0.44 -12.46
C GLU A 63 -9.94 1.70 -13.21
N LEU A 64 -9.47 2.71 -12.47
CA LEU A 64 -8.48 3.63 -13.03
C LEU A 64 -7.33 2.73 -13.45
N SER A 65 -7.19 2.56 -14.76
CA SER A 65 -6.31 1.61 -15.43
C SER A 65 -5.00 1.47 -14.67
N LYS A 66 -4.86 0.39 -13.90
CA LYS A 66 -3.65 0.13 -13.15
C LYS A 66 -2.55 -0.17 -14.16
N GLY A 67 -1.55 0.70 -14.22
CA GLY A 67 -0.27 0.39 -14.85
C GLY A 67 0.58 -0.52 -13.96
N PHE A 68 1.66 -1.04 -14.52
CA PHE A 68 2.70 -1.69 -13.73
C PHE A 68 3.74 -0.66 -13.33
N PHE A 69 4.32 -0.77 -12.13
CA PHE A 69 5.37 0.13 -11.66
C PHE A 69 6.74 -0.57 -11.66
N PRO A 70 7.80 0.06 -12.20
CA PRO A 70 9.13 -0.55 -12.29
C PRO A 70 9.88 -0.46 -10.96
N HIS A 71 9.56 -1.34 -10.02
CA HIS A 71 10.12 -1.31 -8.66
C HIS A 71 11.65 -1.32 -8.61
N LEU A 72 12.33 -2.06 -9.51
CA LEU A 72 13.79 -2.12 -9.54
C LEU A 72 14.44 -0.87 -10.16
N PHE A 73 13.63 -0.04 -10.83
CA PHE A 73 14.04 1.24 -11.40
C PHE A 73 13.99 2.36 -10.35
N ASN A 74 13.33 2.14 -9.21
CA ASN A 74 13.29 3.09 -8.08
C ASN A 74 14.65 3.17 -7.38
N ARG A 75 15.55 3.96 -7.96
CA ARG A 75 16.90 4.22 -7.46
C ARG A 75 17.16 5.73 -7.45
N PRO A 76 18.08 6.23 -6.60
CA PRO A 76 18.40 7.67 -6.54
C PRO A 76 18.74 8.27 -7.90
N GLU A 77 19.43 7.51 -8.76
CA GLU A 77 19.89 7.96 -10.07
C GLU A 77 18.74 8.18 -11.07
N ASN A 78 17.61 7.50 -10.85
CA ASN A 78 16.46 7.51 -11.74
C ASN A 78 15.31 8.42 -11.26
N GLN A 79 15.46 9.10 -10.12
CA GLN A 79 14.37 9.89 -9.52
C GLN A 79 13.88 11.05 -10.39
N ASN A 80 14.72 11.55 -11.30
CA ASN A 80 14.38 12.63 -12.24
C ASN A 80 14.26 12.11 -13.69
N TYR A 81 14.08 10.79 -13.86
CA TYR A 81 14.03 10.19 -15.18
C TYR A 81 12.74 10.58 -15.91
N VAL A 82 12.92 11.12 -17.12
CA VAL A 82 11.87 11.35 -18.11
C VAL A 82 12.37 10.80 -19.44
N GLY A 83 11.72 9.78 -19.98
CA GLY A 83 12.19 9.10 -21.18
C GLY A 83 11.28 7.95 -21.59
N PRO A 84 11.74 7.01 -22.42
CA PRO A 84 10.97 5.81 -22.78
C PRO A 84 10.63 4.95 -21.55
N LEU A 85 9.61 4.10 -21.68
CA LEU A 85 9.24 3.14 -20.65
C LEU A 85 10.46 2.27 -20.24
N PRO A 86 10.73 2.09 -18.93
CA PRO A 86 11.83 1.25 -18.47
C PRO A 86 11.73 -0.16 -19.01
N TYR A 87 12.86 -0.84 -19.18
CA TYR A 87 12.88 -2.22 -19.69
C TYR A 87 12.08 -3.16 -18.78
N TYR A 88 11.42 -4.17 -19.36
CA TYR A 88 10.54 -5.09 -18.62
C TYR A 88 11.22 -5.76 -17.41
N SER A 89 12.55 -5.93 -17.44
CA SER A 89 13.29 -6.52 -16.33
C SER A 89 13.15 -5.73 -15.03
N PHE A 90 12.91 -4.41 -15.12
CA PHE A 90 12.74 -3.55 -13.95
C PHE A 90 11.40 -3.74 -13.21
N TYR A 91 10.47 -4.50 -13.78
CA TYR A 91 9.14 -4.78 -13.24
C TYR A 91 9.05 -6.13 -12.51
N SER A 92 10.15 -6.87 -12.40
CA SER A 92 10.21 -8.19 -11.76
C SER A 92 9.16 -9.20 -12.29
N PRO A 93 9.04 -9.43 -13.62
CA PRO A 93 8.01 -10.29 -14.20
C PRO A 93 8.05 -11.73 -13.68
N ASN A 94 9.23 -12.22 -13.26
CA ASN A 94 9.41 -13.55 -12.68
C ASN A 94 8.68 -13.75 -11.34
N THR A 95 8.26 -12.67 -10.68
CA THR A 95 7.50 -12.71 -9.42
C THR A 95 5.99 -12.74 -9.63
N MET A 96 5.54 -12.53 -10.87
CA MET A 96 4.13 -12.49 -11.22
C MET A 96 3.57 -13.90 -11.39
N SER A 97 2.27 -14.06 -11.12
CA SER A 97 1.57 -15.29 -11.48
C SER A 97 1.54 -15.45 -13.02
N PRO A 98 1.37 -16.66 -13.56
CA PRO A 98 1.29 -16.85 -15.02
C PRO A 98 0.20 -16.00 -15.69
N GLY A 99 -0.93 -15.78 -15.01
CA GLY A 99 -2.01 -14.91 -15.49
C GLY A 99 -1.62 -13.43 -15.49
N ASP A 100 -1.04 -12.95 -14.39
CA ASP A 100 -0.61 -11.55 -14.27
C ASP A 100 0.56 -11.23 -15.22
N GLY A 101 1.46 -12.19 -15.45
CA GLY A 101 2.57 -12.05 -16.38
C GLY A 101 2.11 -11.86 -17.83
N LYS A 102 1.05 -12.57 -18.26
CA LYS A 102 0.46 -12.38 -19.59
C LYS A 102 -0.13 -10.98 -19.75
N LEU A 103 -0.87 -10.51 -18.74
CA LEU A 103 -1.42 -9.15 -18.72
C LEU A 103 -0.31 -8.09 -18.74
N PHE A 104 0.78 -8.33 -18.00
CA PHE A 104 1.94 -7.46 -17.98
C PHE A 104 2.58 -7.31 -19.36
N PHE A 105 2.90 -8.42 -20.04
CA PHE A 105 3.55 -8.33 -21.36
C PHE A 105 2.63 -7.69 -22.41
N GLN A 106 1.32 -7.97 -22.36
CA GLN A 106 0.34 -7.29 -23.22
C GLN A 106 0.31 -5.78 -22.99
N TRP A 107 0.28 -5.35 -21.72
CA TRP A 107 0.34 -3.94 -21.34
C TRP A 107 1.67 -3.30 -21.75
N TYR A 108 2.78 -3.99 -21.56
CA TYR A 108 4.12 -3.50 -21.87
C TYR A 108 4.32 -3.31 -23.38
N ASP A 109 3.91 -4.28 -24.19
CA ASP A 109 4.05 -4.20 -25.65
C ASP A 109 3.24 -3.06 -26.27
N GLN A 110 2.10 -2.71 -25.66
CA GLN A 110 1.27 -1.59 -26.09
C GLN A 110 1.88 -0.23 -25.72
N ARG A 111 2.76 -0.16 -24.72
CA ARG A 111 3.20 1.10 -24.09
C ARG A 111 4.71 1.31 -24.06
N LYS A 112 5.50 0.37 -24.60
CA LYS A 112 6.98 0.44 -24.61
C LYS A 112 7.55 1.69 -25.29
N THR A 113 6.76 2.37 -26.12
CA THR A 113 7.13 3.62 -26.78
C THR A 113 6.58 4.86 -26.08
N ASP A 114 5.74 4.70 -25.06
CA ASP A 114 5.17 5.81 -24.31
C ASP A 114 6.26 6.56 -23.54
N ALA A 115 6.04 7.86 -23.36
CA ALA A 115 6.84 8.66 -22.43
C ALA A 115 6.53 8.24 -20.99
N PHE A 116 7.57 8.03 -20.22
CA PHE A 116 7.56 7.65 -18.82
C PHE A 116 8.26 8.74 -18.01
N ASP A 117 7.51 9.30 -17.07
CA ASP A 117 8.00 10.24 -16.05
C ASP A 117 7.96 9.52 -14.71
N PHE A 118 9.14 9.26 -14.14
CA PHE A 118 9.24 8.45 -12.93
C PHE A 118 8.51 9.07 -11.73
N GLN A 119 8.60 10.39 -11.55
CA GLN A 119 7.97 11.06 -10.40
C GLN A 119 6.45 11.06 -10.53
N LYS A 120 5.96 11.30 -11.76
CA LYS A 120 4.53 11.28 -12.04
C LYS A 120 3.94 9.89 -11.79
N GLU A 121 4.59 8.83 -12.29
CA GLU A 121 4.14 7.45 -12.11
C GLU A 121 4.22 7.00 -10.65
N MET A 122 5.25 7.42 -9.92
CA MET A 122 5.36 7.14 -8.48
C MET A 122 4.24 7.80 -7.68
N HIS A 123 3.93 9.07 -7.98
CA HIS A 123 2.84 9.78 -7.32
C HIS A 123 1.47 9.13 -7.59
N ILE A 124 1.22 8.72 -8.84
CA ILE A 124 -0.01 8.02 -9.22
C ILE A 124 -0.15 6.71 -8.43
N SER A 125 0.94 5.96 -8.29
CA SER A 125 0.94 4.71 -7.50
C SER A 125 0.55 4.97 -6.03
N ASP A 126 1.12 5.98 -5.39
CA ASP A 126 0.84 6.31 -3.99
C ASP A 126 -0.59 6.84 -3.79
N VAL A 127 -1.04 7.76 -4.64
CA VAL A 127 -2.42 8.30 -4.62
C VAL A 127 -3.44 7.18 -4.76
N ASP A 128 -3.15 6.18 -5.58
CA ASP A 128 -4.05 5.08 -5.83
C ASP A 128 -4.11 4.08 -4.64
N ILE A 129 -3.04 3.97 -3.84
CA ILE A 129 -3.10 3.26 -2.54
C ILE A 129 -3.98 4.03 -1.55
N LEU A 130 -3.75 5.34 -1.42
CA LEU A 130 -4.50 6.20 -0.50
C LEU A 130 -5.99 6.24 -0.82
N ARG A 131 -6.34 6.38 -2.11
CA ARG A 131 -7.72 6.36 -2.59
C ARG A 131 -8.43 5.07 -2.19
N ARG A 132 -7.77 3.92 -2.31
CA ARG A 132 -8.36 2.63 -1.95
C ARG A 132 -8.58 2.46 -0.45
N CYS A 133 -7.65 2.96 0.38
CA CYS A 133 -7.85 2.98 1.82
C CYS A 133 -9.02 3.87 2.23
N ALA A 134 -9.18 5.03 1.55
CA ALA A 134 -10.30 5.94 1.78
C ALA A 134 -11.64 5.29 1.39
N GLU A 135 -11.69 4.61 0.23
CA GLU A 135 -12.89 3.89 -0.22
C GLU A 135 -13.31 2.79 0.76
N PHE A 136 -12.36 1.96 1.21
CA PHE A 136 -12.64 0.93 2.22
C PHE A 136 -13.26 1.55 3.48
N ARG A 137 -12.67 2.65 3.96
CA ARG A 137 -13.17 3.37 5.14
C ARG A 137 -14.60 3.86 4.94
N GLU A 138 -14.88 4.46 3.78
CA GLU A 138 -16.21 4.97 3.44
C GLU A 138 -17.25 3.86 3.38
N GLN A 139 -16.94 2.75 2.70
CA GLN A 139 -17.87 1.61 2.62
C GLN A 139 -18.11 0.98 3.99
N PHE A 140 -17.06 0.84 4.82
CA PHE A 140 -17.20 0.31 6.17
C PHE A 140 -18.05 1.22 7.07
N LEU A 141 -17.81 2.53 7.00
CA LEU A 141 -18.61 3.54 7.71
C LEU A 141 -20.09 3.49 7.29
N LYS A 142 -20.37 3.41 5.98
CA LYS A 142 -21.74 3.30 5.46
C LYS A 142 -22.45 2.04 5.96
N ALA A 143 -21.74 0.91 6.03
CA ALA A 143 -22.31 -0.37 6.42
C ALA A 143 -22.51 -0.52 7.94
N THR A 144 -21.67 0.13 8.76
CA THR A 144 -21.56 -0.18 10.19
C THR A 144 -21.68 1.03 11.12
N GLY A 145 -21.59 2.26 10.60
CA GLY A 145 -21.55 3.48 11.38
C GLY A 145 -20.24 3.72 12.15
N LEU A 146 -19.25 2.83 12.03
CA LEU A 146 -17.97 2.92 12.73
C LEU A 146 -16.81 3.16 11.76
N ASP A 147 -15.83 3.93 12.22
CA ASP A 147 -14.57 4.09 11.49
C ASP A 147 -13.69 2.86 11.76
N PRO A 148 -13.34 2.04 10.76
CA PRO A 148 -12.51 0.86 10.98
C PRO A 148 -11.11 1.23 11.49
N PHE A 149 -10.60 2.42 11.16
CA PHE A 149 -9.23 2.82 11.49
C PHE A 149 -9.06 3.35 12.93
N THR A 150 -10.14 3.40 13.71
CA THR A 150 -10.01 3.58 15.18
C THR A 150 -9.57 2.30 15.89
N TYR A 151 -9.54 1.17 15.17
CA TYR A 151 -9.12 -0.13 15.67
C TYR A 151 -7.79 -0.56 15.04
N VAL A 152 -7.24 -1.69 15.51
CA VAL A 152 -5.95 -2.21 15.04
C VAL A 152 -6.11 -3.19 13.88
N THR A 153 -7.28 -3.84 13.77
CA THR A 153 -7.58 -4.86 12.76
C THR A 153 -9.03 -4.80 12.31
N ILE A 154 -9.30 -5.36 11.11
CA ILE A 154 -10.68 -5.55 10.63
C ILE A 154 -11.51 -6.42 11.58
N ALA A 155 -10.92 -7.49 12.12
CA ALA A 155 -11.61 -8.37 13.09
C ALA A 155 -12.03 -7.61 14.36
N SER A 156 -11.15 -6.75 14.89
CA SER A 156 -11.48 -5.90 16.04
C SER A 156 -12.59 -4.91 15.71
N SER A 157 -12.66 -4.42 14.47
CA SER A 157 -13.72 -3.51 14.02
C SER A 157 -15.05 -4.24 13.96
N CYS A 158 -15.09 -5.40 13.30
CA CYS A 158 -16.29 -6.25 13.19
C CYS A 158 -16.83 -6.69 14.56
N MET A 159 -15.95 -7.06 15.51
CA MET A 159 -16.41 -7.47 16.84
C MET A 159 -17.18 -6.39 17.60
N VAL A 160 -17.00 -5.11 17.26
CA VAL A 160 -17.78 -4.01 17.86
C VAL A 160 -19.09 -3.80 17.13
N THR A 161 -19.13 -4.00 15.81
CA THR A 161 -20.35 -3.83 15.01
C THR A 161 -21.40 -4.91 15.27
N TYR A 162 -20.97 -6.10 15.70
CA TYR A 162 -21.84 -7.23 16.01
C TYR A 162 -22.32 -7.27 17.48
N ARG A 163 -22.02 -6.24 18.29
CA ARG A 163 -22.52 -6.10 19.67
C ARG A 163 -23.82 -5.31 19.69
#